data_AF-A0A060BXI2-F1
#
_entry.id   AF-A0A060BXI2-F1
#
_cell.length_a   1.000
_cell.length_b   1.000
_cell.length_c   1.000
_cell.angle_alpha   90.00
_cell.angle_beta   90.00
_cell.angle_gamma   90.00
#
_symmetry.space_group_name_H-M   'P 1'
#
loop_
_entity.id
_entity.type
_entity.pdbx_description
1 polymer ?
#
loop_
_entity_poly.entity_id
_entity_poly.type
_entity_poly.pdbx_seq_one_letter_code
_entity_poly.pdbx_strand_id
1 'polypeptide(L)'
;EDEYATADSDNRSWNCGVEGPTDRSRESSRSASARSATLIATLMLSQGTPMLLAGDEMGNSQGGNNKRLCAGQRHRLGRLGQHRLRALRFHGAGGGAAPQ
;
A
#
# COMPACT_ATOMS: atom_id res chain seq x y z
N GLU A 1 -32.63 -4.38 -16.48
CA GLU A 1 -32.99 -3.92 -15.12
C GLU A 1 -32.40 -4.88 -14.08
N ASP A 2 -31.61 -4.32 -13.16
CA ASP A 2 -31.04 -4.91 -11.93
C ASP A 2 -29.71 -5.69 -11.97
N GLU A 3 -28.67 -5.16 -12.64
CA GLU A 3 -27.28 -5.65 -12.52
C GLU A 3 -26.34 -4.57 -11.93
N TYR A 4 -26.61 -4.04 -10.73
CA TYR A 4 -25.69 -3.05 -10.11
C TYR A 4 -25.58 -3.07 -8.57
N ALA A 5 -26.18 -4.02 -7.86
CA ALA A 5 -26.21 -4.05 -6.40
C ALA A 5 -25.11 -4.91 -5.75
N THR A 6 -23.86 -4.86 -6.25
CA THR A 6 -22.78 -5.71 -5.71
C THR A 6 -21.61 -4.95 -5.10
N ALA A 7 -21.55 -3.62 -5.07
CA ALA A 7 -20.48 -2.86 -4.41
C ALA A 7 -21.00 -2.12 -3.16
N ASP A 8 -20.20 -2.00 -2.10
CA ASP A 8 -20.54 -1.09 -1.00
C ASP A 8 -20.26 0.35 -1.49
N SER A 9 -21.15 1.27 -1.18
CA SER A 9 -21.05 2.68 -1.58
C SER A 9 -20.44 3.56 -0.49
N ASP A 10 -20.38 3.10 0.77
CA ASP A 10 -19.81 3.87 1.89
C ASP A 10 -18.54 3.21 2.45
N ASN A 11 -17.42 3.43 1.77
CA ASN A 11 -16.12 2.85 2.15
C ASN A 11 -15.41 3.60 3.29
N ARG A 12 -15.91 4.76 3.72
CA ARG A 12 -15.19 5.71 4.62
C ARG A 12 -13.74 5.96 4.20
N SER A 13 -13.46 5.92 2.90
CA SER A 13 -12.13 6.07 2.31
C SER A 13 -11.82 7.52 1.98
N TRP A 14 -10.52 7.86 1.95
CA TRP A 14 -10.03 9.15 1.46
C TRP A 14 -8.81 8.94 0.58
N ASN A 15 -8.82 9.52 -0.62
CA ASN A 15 -7.78 9.35 -1.65
C ASN A 15 -6.54 10.26 -1.44
N CYS A 16 -6.43 10.94 -0.29
CA CYS A 16 -5.32 11.84 0.01
C CYS A 16 -5.12 12.95 -1.06
N GLY A 17 -6.20 13.36 -1.74
CA GLY A 17 -6.26 14.50 -2.65
C GLY A 17 -6.32 14.16 -4.13
N VAL A 18 -5.90 12.97 -4.57
CA VAL A 18 -5.94 12.57 -5.99
C VAL A 18 -6.43 11.12 -6.11
N GLU A 19 -7.38 10.88 -7.01
CA GLU A 19 -7.92 9.54 -7.26
C GLU A 19 -6.93 8.69 -8.07
N GLY A 20 -6.64 7.47 -7.58
CA GLY A 20 -5.77 6.50 -8.25
C GLY A 20 -4.25 6.81 -8.20
N PRO A 21 -3.43 6.05 -8.96
CA PRO A 21 -1.99 6.24 -8.99
C PRO A 21 -1.60 7.63 -9.51
N THR A 22 -0.76 8.35 -8.77
CA THR A 22 -0.30 9.68 -9.14
C THR A 22 1.21 9.84 -8.94
N ASP A 23 1.90 10.32 -9.97
CA ASP A 23 3.31 10.73 -9.91
C ASP A 23 3.47 12.25 -9.72
N ARG A 24 2.37 13.00 -9.81
CA ARG A 24 2.41 14.48 -9.88
C ARG A 24 2.22 15.16 -8.53
N SER A 25 1.82 14.42 -7.49
CA SER A 25 1.58 14.97 -6.16
C SER A 25 2.37 14.18 -5.11
N ARG A 26 3.62 14.63 -4.86
CA ARG A 26 4.45 14.08 -3.78
C ARG A 26 3.75 14.16 -2.42
N GLU A 27 2.96 15.21 -2.21
CA GLU A 27 2.19 15.40 -0.97
C GLU A 27 1.12 14.31 -0.82
N SER A 28 0.36 14.01 -1.88
CA SER A 28 -0.65 12.95 -1.85
C SER A 28 -0.03 11.58 -1.59
N SER A 29 1.09 11.25 -2.24
CA SER A 29 1.82 9.99 -2.01
C SER A 29 2.34 9.87 -0.57
N ARG A 30 2.84 10.98 0.00
CA ARG A 30 3.33 11.02 1.38
C ARG A 30 2.18 10.87 2.38
N SER A 31 1.09 11.57 2.16
CA SER A 31 -0.12 11.49 2.99
C SER A 31 -0.74 10.09 2.95
N ALA A 32 -0.80 9.46 1.77
CA ALA A 32 -1.27 8.08 1.61
C ALA A 32 -0.39 7.09 2.40
N SER A 33 0.93 7.19 2.26
CA SER A 33 1.87 6.34 2.99
C SER A 33 1.76 6.53 4.51
N ALA A 34 1.65 7.78 4.98
CA ALA A 34 1.48 8.08 6.39
C ALA A 34 0.17 7.52 6.93
N ARG A 35 -0.93 7.67 6.20
CA ARG A 35 -2.25 7.15 6.58
C ARG A 35 -2.27 5.63 6.66
N SER A 36 -1.65 4.94 5.69
CA SER A 36 -1.50 3.48 5.74
C SER A 36 -0.74 3.03 7.00
N ALA A 37 0.38 3.69 7.33
CA ALA A 37 1.14 3.39 8.54
C ALA A 37 0.32 3.66 9.81
N THR A 38 -0.46 4.76 9.85
CA THR A 38 -1.34 5.08 10.99
C THR A 38 -2.41 4.01 11.19
N LEU A 39 -3.08 3.55 10.13
CA LEU A 39 -4.12 2.52 10.23
C LEU A 39 -3.55 1.19 10.72
N ILE A 40 -2.39 0.78 10.21
CA ILE A 40 -1.70 -0.43 10.67
C ILE A 40 -1.28 -0.27 12.14
N ALA A 41 -0.73 0.88 12.53
CA ALA A 41 -0.35 1.14 13.91
C ALA A 41 -1.57 1.08 14.86
N THR A 42 -2.69 1.68 14.47
CA THR A 42 -3.94 1.61 15.26
C THR A 42 -4.41 0.17 15.42
N LEU A 43 -4.39 -0.63 14.36
CA LEU A 43 -4.76 -2.06 14.43
C LEU A 43 -3.85 -2.84 15.38
N MET A 44 -2.54 -2.62 15.31
CA MET A 44 -1.55 -3.36 16.09
C MET A 44 -1.47 -2.92 17.56
N LEU A 45 -1.82 -1.66 17.86
CA LEU A 45 -1.77 -1.10 19.21
C LEU A 45 -3.10 -1.19 19.97
N SER A 46 -4.19 -1.47 19.26
CA SER A 46 -5.51 -1.66 19.88
C SER A 46 -5.57 -2.99 20.64
N GLN A 47 -6.36 -3.04 21.72
CA GLN A 47 -6.54 -4.28 22.48
C GLN A 47 -7.27 -5.34 21.65
N GLY A 48 -6.79 -6.59 21.72
CA GLY A 48 -7.37 -7.74 21.03
C GLY A 48 -6.33 -8.52 20.23
N THR A 49 -6.80 -9.38 19.33
CA THR A 49 -5.95 -10.12 18.40
C THR A 49 -6.04 -9.44 17.03
N PRO A 50 -5.00 -8.71 16.58
CA PRO A 50 -5.05 -8.00 15.31
C PRO A 50 -5.15 -8.98 14.13
N MET A 51 -5.96 -8.63 13.13
CA MET A 51 -6.08 -9.36 11.87
C MET A 51 -5.68 -8.43 10.73
N LEU A 52 -4.59 -8.76 10.05
CA LEU A 52 -4.10 -8.00 8.89
C LEU A 52 -4.44 -8.76 7.60
N LEU A 53 -4.94 -8.05 6.59
CA LEU A 53 -5.17 -8.63 5.27
C LEU A 53 -3.83 -8.88 4.57
N ALA A 54 -3.67 -10.09 4.00
CA ALA A 54 -2.44 -10.45 3.30
C ALA A 54 -2.15 -9.50 2.13
N GLY A 55 -0.94 -8.95 2.10
CA GLY A 55 -0.47 -7.97 1.13
C GLY A 55 -0.54 -6.53 1.63
N ASP A 56 -1.31 -6.22 2.68
CA ASP A 56 -1.38 -4.86 3.24
C ASP A 56 -0.03 -4.43 3.86
N GLU A 57 0.79 -5.40 4.30
CA GLU A 57 2.15 -5.17 4.77
C GLU A 57 3.08 -4.61 3.68
N MET A 58 2.73 -4.78 2.40
CA MET A 58 3.46 -4.27 1.24
C MET A 58 2.68 -3.22 0.44
N GLY A 59 1.50 -2.79 0.91
CA GLY A 59 0.66 -1.83 0.19
C GLY A 59 -0.07 -2.44 -1.02
N ASN A 60 -0.69 -3.60 -0.84
CA ASN A 60 -1.53 -4.24 -1.85
C ASN A 60 -2.61 -3.30 -2.39
N SER A 61 -2.91 -3.41 -3.69
CA SER A 61 -3.94 -2.61 -4.36
C SER A 61 -4.78 -3.48 -5.30
N GLN A 62 -6.09 -3.24 -5.28
CA GLN A 62 -7.04 -3.85 -6.20
C GLN A 62 -7.49 -2.87 -7.29
N GLY A 63 -6.77 -1.76 -7.49
CA GLY A 63 -7.10 -0.74 -8.48
C GLY A 63 -8.44 -0.06 -8.24
N GLY A 64 -8.84 0.13 -6.98
CA GLY A 64 -10.11 0.77 -6.60
C GLY A 64 -11.31 -0.19 -6.53
N ASN A 65 -11.14 -1.47 -6.86
CA ASN A 65 -12.21 -2.46 -6.69
C ASN A 65 -12.37 -2.84 -5.20
N ASN A 66 -13.53 -2.57 -4.61
CA ASN A 66 -13.84 -2.88 -3.21
C ASN A 66 -14.63 -4.20 -3.02
N LYS A 67 -15.01 -4.90 -4.09
CA LYS A 67 -15.79 -6.16 -4.03
C LYS A 67 -15.26 -7.20 -4.99
N ARG A 68 -13.98 -7.54 -4.83
CA ARG A 68 -13.35 -8.62 -5.59
C ARG A 68 -13.87 -9.98 -5.13
N LEU A 69 -14.94 -10.44 -5.76
CA LEU A 69 -15.48 -11.80 -5.59
C LEU A 69 -15.16 -12.65 -6.82
N CYS A 70 -14.61 -13.84 -6.56
CA CYS A 70 -14.13 -14.87 -7.49
C CYS A 70 -12.99 -14.45 -8.45
N ALA A 71 -11.98 -15.34 -8.52
CA ALA A 71 -10.73 -15.16 -9.28
C ALA A 71 -10.89 -15.11 -10.82
N GLY A 72 -12.11 -14.96 -11.33
CA GLY A 72 -12.48 -14.85 -12.74
C GLY A 72 -12.56 -13.41 -13.27
N GLN A 73 -12.72 -12.40 -12.40
CA GLN A 73 -12.56 -10.99 -12.79
C GLN A 73 -11.06 -10.62 -12.86
N ARG A 74 -10.32 -11.27 -13.76
CA ARG A 74 -8.91 -10.99 -14.07
C ARG A 74 -8.80 -10.02 -15.25
N HIS A 75 -9.25 -8.79 -15.07
CA HIS A 75 -8.59 -7.69 -15.79
C HIS A 75 -7.32 -7.31 -15.02
N ARG A 76 -6.19 -7.89 -15.44
CA ARG A 76 -4.78 -7.42 -15.32
C ARG A 76 -4.25 -6.79 -14.00
N LEU A 77 -4.90 -6.89 -12.83
CA LEU A 77 -4.48 -6.17 -11.62
C LEU A 77 -3.95 -7.04 -10.46
N GLY A 78 -3.83 -8.35 -10.63
CA GLY A 78 -3.32 -9.26 -9.59
C GLY A 78 -1.95 -9.85 -9.93
N ARG A 79 -0.88 -9.05 -9.94
CA ARG A 79 0.49 -9.57 -9.81
C ARG A 79 1.29 -8.72 -8.82
N LEU A 80 1.22 -9.13 -7.56
CA LEU A 80 2.36 -9.32 -6.66
C LEU A 80 3.53 -8.33 -6.84
N GLY A 81 3.49 -7.24 -6.06
CA GLY A 81 4.60 -6.30 -5.86
C GLY A 81 5.73 -6.81 -4.95
N GLN A 82 5.98 -8.12 -4.90
CA GLN A 82 6.99 -8.76 -4.04
C GLN A 82 8.44 -8.66 -4.59
N HIS A 83 8.68 -7.83 -5.60
CA HIS A 83 10.02 -7.57 -6.16
C HIS A 83 10.45 -6.12 -5.93
N ARG A 84 10.70 -5.72 -4.68
CA ARG A 84 11.40 -4.46 -4.37
C ARG A 84 12.48 -4.57 -3.28
N LEU A 85 13.14 -5.73 -3.18
CA LEU A 85 14.45 -5.82 -2.53
C LEU A 85 15.56 -5.52 -3.55
N ARG A 86 15.97 -4.25 -3.66
CA ARG A 86 17.30 -3.86 -4.19
C ARG A 86 18.11 -3.22 -3.06
N ALA A 87 18.97 -4.05 -2.49
CA ALA A 87 20.30 -3.75 -1.95
C ALA A 87 20.51 -2.40 -1.22
N LEU A 88 20.26 -2.39 0.09
CA LEU A 88 21.07 -1.59 1.01
C LEU A 88 22.44 -2.29 1.15
N ARG A 89 23.42 -1.88 0.33
CA ARG A 89 24.83 -2.11 0.65
C ARG A 89 25.25 -1.07 1.68
N PHE A 90 25.52 -1.51 2.91
CA PHE A 90 26.31 -0.77 3.87
C PHE A 90 27.70 -0.51 3.28
N HIS A 91 28.03 0.76 3.00
CA HIS A 91 29.43 1.19 3.01
C HIS A 91 29.71 1.71 4.41
N GLY A 92 30.28 0.84 5.23
CA GLY A 92 30.86 1.22 6.51
C GLY A 92 32.03 2.16 6.26
N ALA A 93 32.01 3.28 6.97
CA ALA A 93 33.14 4.18 7.12
C ALA A 93 34.33 3.44 7.75
N GLY A 94 35.50 3.60 7.15
CA GLY A 94 36.80 3.30 7.75
C GLY A 94 37.74 4.41 7.32
N GLY A 95 37.97 5.38 8.21
CA GLY A 95 38.95 6.44 7.99
C GLY A 95 40.39 5.90 8.06
N GLY A 96 41.31 6.62 7.41
CA GLY A 96 42.74 6.34 7.55
C GLY A 96 43.60 6.97 6.46
N ALA A 97 44.05 8.20 6.73
CA ALA A 97 45.36 8.78 6.40
C ALA A 97 45.98 8.60 4.98
N ALA A 98 46.25 9.75 4.34
CA ALA A 98 47.38 9.95 3.42
C ALA A 98 48.71 9.65 4.15
N PRO A 99 49.81 9.21 3.49
CA PRO A 99 50.64 10.13 2.71
C PRO A 99 51.41 9.54 1.50
N GLN A 100 52.10 10.46 0.80
CA GLN A 100 53.08 10.34 -0.31
C GLN A 100 52.49 10.27 -1.72
#